data_AF-A0A914PA09-F1
#
_entry.id   AF-A0A914PA09-F1
#
_cell.length_a   1.000
_cell.length_b   1.000
_cell.length_c   1.000
_cell.angle_alpha   90.00
_cell.angle_beta   90.00
_cell.angle_gamma   90.00
#
_symmetry.space_group_name_H-M   'P 1'
#
loop_
_entity.id
_entity.type
_entity.pdbx_description
1 polymer ?
#
loop_
_entity_poly.entity_id
_entity_poly.type
_entity_poly.pdbx_seq_one_letter_code
_entity_poly.pdbx_strand_id
1 'polypeptide(L)'
;MDAHNDRLQQLYASMEEYYAPKFAEAKKVSYCSAHGCKGERKTRCCFFAYYCSEKCQKSHWSTHFKLCNHTEFYATTLNPLEKTDDPEIQAVNDDDASEGREITDPDDSVDAQENPDEK
;
A
#
# COMPACT_ATOMS: atom_id res chain seq x y z
N MET A 1 -35.55 -8.86 -19.47
CA MET A 1 -34.44 -9.18 -18.54
C MET A 1 -34.70 -10.57 -17.99
N ASP A 2 -33.67 -11.41 -17.94
CA ASP A 2 -33.83 -12.82 -17.59
C ASP A 2 -34.01 -12.99 -16.08
N ALA A 3 -35.02 -13.75 -15.67
CA ALA A 3 -35.35 -13.97 -14.25
C ALA A 3 -34.19 -14.53 -13.41
N HIS A 4 -33.23 -15.20 -14.05
CA HIS A 4 -31.99 -15.64 -13.42
C HIS A 4 -31.08 -14.46 -13.06
N ASN A 5 -30.95 -13.49 -13.95
CA ASN A 5 -30.16 -12.29 -13.72
C ASN A 5 -30.79 -11.45 -12.60
N ASP A 6 -32.12 -11.31 -12.61
CA ASP A 6 -32.85 -10.61 -11.55
C ASP A 6 -32.63 -11.25 -10.16
N ARG A 7 -32.62 -12.60 -10.11
CA ARG A 7 -32.34 -13.34 -8.87
C ARG A 7 -30.89 -13.15 -8.40
N LEU A 8 -29.92 -13.14 -9.31
CA LEU A 8 -28.52 -12.87 -8.96
C LEU A 8 -28.36 -11.45 -8.43
N GLN A 9 -28.97 -10.47 -9.07
CA GLN A 9 -28.95 -9.07 -8.64
C GLN A 9 -29.51 -8.92 -7.21
N GLN A 10 -30.62 -9.59 -6.91
CA GLN A 10 -31.21 -9.60 -5.57
C GLN A 10 -30.29 -10.24 -4.52
N LEU A 11 -29.60 -11.34 -4.88
CA LEU A 11 -28.63 -11.96 -3.98
C LEU A 11 -27.45 -11.04 -3.69
N TYR A 12 -26.88 -10.39 -4.71
CA TYR A 12 -25.79 -9.42 -4.52
C TYR A 12 -26.22 -8.24 -3.64
N ALA A 13 -27.38 -7.64 -3.90
CA ALA A 13 -27.91 -6.56 -3.07
C ALA A 13 -28.10 -6.99 -1.60
N SER A 14 -28.65 -8.19 -1.37
CA SER A 14 -28.83 -8.72 -0.02
C SER A 14 -27.51 -8.98 0.71
N MET A 15 -26.47 -9.42 -0.02
CA MET A 15 -25.13 -9.58 0.51
C MET A 15 -24.53 -8.24 0.90
N GLU A 16 -24.62 -7.24 0.02
CA GLU A 16 -24.11 -5.90 0.30
C GLU A 16 -24.76 -5.28 1.54
N GLU A 17 -26.08 -5.33 1.66
CA GLU A 17 -26.79 -4.83 2.85
C GLU A 17 -26.34 -5.53 4.14
N TYR A 18 -26.15 -6.85 4.10
CA TYR A 18 -25.70 -7.63 5.25
C TYR A 18 -24.26 -7.31 5.67
N TYR A 19 -23.35 -7.15 4.70
CA TYR A 19 -21.93 -6.98 4.96
C TYR A 19 -21.50 -5.51 5.12
N ALA A 20 -22.19 -4.55 4.51
CA ALA A 20 -21.89 -3.12 4.58
C ALA A 20 -21.63 -2.61 6.01
N PRO A 21 -22.51 -2.85 7.01
CA PRO A 21 -22.24 -2.37 8.37
C PRO A 21 -21.05 -3.07 9.03
N LYS A 22 -20.80 -4.35 8.73
CA LYS A 22 -19.66 -5.10 9.26
C LYS A 22 -18.33 -4.56 8.72
N PHE A 23 -18.31 -4.21 7.43
CA PHE A 23 -17.15 -3.58 6.81
C PHE A 23 -16.97 -2.13 7.27
N ALA A 24 -18.06 -1.38 7.47
CA ALA A 24 -17.98 -0.02 8.01
C ALA A 24 -17.35 0.00 9.40
N GLU A 25 -17.66 -0.97 10.26
CA GLU A 25 -17.04 -1.10 11.58
C GLU A 25 -15.58 -1.55 11.49
N ALA A 26 -15.27 -2.53 10.62
CA ALA A 26 -13.89 -2.96 10.37
C ALA A 26 -13.00 -1.84 9.81
N LYS A 27 -13.55 -0.88 9.06
CA LYS A 27 -12.81 0.29 8.55
C LYS A 27 -12.39 1.28 9.65
N LYS A 28 -13.11 1.33 10.78
CA LYS A 28 -12.81 2.26 11.89
C LYS A 28 -11.63 1.79 12.75
N VAL A 29 -11.39 0.48 12.83
CA VAL A 29 -10.35 -0.10 13.67
C VAL A 29 -9.30 -0.75 12.78
N SER A 30 -8.17 -0.08 12.61
CA SER A 30 -7.01 -0.70 11.98
C SER A 30 -6.26 -1.55 13.01
N TYR A 31 -6.23 -2.85 12.77
CA TYR A 31 -5.64 -3.84 13.67
C TYR A 31 -4.13 -3.96 13.49
N CYS A 32 -3.46 -4.41 14.55
CA CYS A 32 -2.06 -4.83 14.49
C CYS A 32 -1.85 -5.91 13.42
N SER A 33 -0.84 -5.73 12.57
CA SER A 33 -0.51 -6.67 11.49
C SER A 33 0.18 -7.94 11.98
N ALA A 34 0.58 -8.03 13.25
CA ALA A 34 1.14 -9.25 13.81
C ALA A 34 0.02 -10.29 14.04
N HIS A 35 0.24 -11.51 13.53
CA HIS A 35 -0.72 -12.60 13.63
C HIS A 35 -1.19 -12.84 15.07
N GLY A 36 -2.51 -12.97 15.25
CA GLY A 36 -3.14 -13.25 16.55
C GLY A 36 -3.21 -12.05 17.51
N CYS A 37 -2.72 -10.87 17.10
CA CYS A 37 -2.81 -9.66 17.92
C CYS A 37 -4.11 -8.90 17.66
N LYS A 38 -4.91 -8.66 18.71
CA LYS A 38 -6.11 -7.81 18.66
C LYS A 38 -5.84 -6.37 19.12
N GLY A 39 -4.57 -5.99 19.25
CA GLY A 39 -4.19 -4.64 19.66
C GLY A 39 -4.48 -3.63 18.56
N GLU A 40 -4.90 -2.43 18.96
CA GLU A 40 -5.06 -1.30 18.06
C GLU A 40 -3.71 -0.83 17.51
N ARG A 41 -3.68 -0.33 16.28
CA ARG A 41 -2.46 0.25 15.72
C ARG A 41 -1.97 1.44 16.56
N LYS A 42 -0.68 1.46 16.87
CA LYS A 42 -0.02 2.60 17.53
C LYS A 42 1.05 3.19 16.65
N THR A 43 1.85 2.34 16.01
CA THR A 43 2.96 2.74 15.17
C THR A 43 2.77 2.23 13.75
N ARG A 44 3.09 3.09 12.78
CA ARG A 44 3.11 2.74 11.36
C ARG A 44 4.53 2.30 11.00
N CYS A 45 4.67 1.14 10.35
CA CYS A 45 5.94 0.74 9.74
C CYS A 45 5.99 1.13 8.26
N CYS A 46 4.92 0.84 7.52
CA CYS A 46 4.75 1.22 6.12
C CYS A 46 3.26 1.47 5.83
N PHE A 47 2.86 1.69 4.57
CA PHE A 47 1.43 1.86 4.24
C PHE A 47 0.57 0.64 4.59
N PHE A 48 1.12 -0.56 4.48
CA PHE A 48 0.38 -1.81 4.64
C PHE A 48 0.50 -2.45 6.02
N ALA A 49 1.42 -1.99 6.86
CA ALA A 49 1.69 -2.61 8.15
C ALA A 49 1.72 -1.61 9.31
N TYR A 50 0.89 -1.91 10.31
CA TYR A 50 0.78 -1.16 11.55
C TYR A 50 0.89 -2.10 12.75
N TYR A 51 1.49 -1.62 13.84
CA TYR A 51 1.74 -2.46 15.02
C TYR A 51 1.28 -1.76 16.29
N CYS A 52 0.82 -2.55 17.26
CA CYS A 52 0.47 -2.05 18.60
C CYS A 52 1.69 -1.88 19.51
N SER A 53 2.84 -2.46 19.15
CA SER A 53 4.11 -2.43 19.90
C SER A 53 5.29 -2.87 19.03
N GLU A 54 6.50 -2.50 19.43
CA GLU A 54 7.73 -3.00 18.80
C GLU A 54 7.85 -4.53 18.84
N LYS A 55 7.35 -5.17 19.91
CA LYS A 55 7.36 -6.63 20.03
C LYS A 55 6.59 -7.28 18.88
N CYS A 56 5.44 -6.71 18.52
CA CYS A 56 4.63 -7.19 17.39
C CYS A 56 5.33 -6.93 16.06
N GLN A 57 5.99 -5.78 15.90
CA GLN A 57 6.78 -5.49 14.71
C GLN A 57 7.94 -6.50 14.54
N LYS A 58 8.76 -6.69 15.58
CA LYS A 58 9.90 -7.61 15.57
C LYS A 58 9.46 -9.06 15.31
N SER A 59 8.35 -9.49 15.90
CA SER A 59 7.80 -10.83 15.67
C SER A 59 7.29 -11.04 14.24
N HIS A 60 6.71 -10.02 13.62
CA HIS A 60 6.19 -10.10 12.24
C HIS A 60 7.26 -9.80 11.18
N TRP A 61 8.40 -9.24 11.59
CA TRP A 61 9.43 -8.76 10.67
C TRP A 61 9.97 -9.86 9.74
N SER A 62 10.14 -11.08 10.24
CA SER A 62 10.67 -12.20 9.45
C SER A 62 9.85 -12.51 8.19
N THR A 63 8.54 -12.29 8.22
CA THR A 63 7.65 -12.45 7.05
C THR A 63 7.41 -11.13 6.34
N HIS A 64 7.36 -10.02 7.06
CA HIS A 64 7.05 -8.71 6.49
C HIS A 64 8.20 -8.08 5.69
N PHE A 65 9.46 -8.32 6.07
CA PHE A 65 10.59 -7.53 5.55
C PHE A 65 10.68 -7.51 4.02
N LYS A 66 10.34 -8.63 3.36
CA LYS A 66 10.35 -8.75 1.89
C LYS A 66 9.28 -7.91 1.19
N LEU A 67 8.23 -7.56 1.91
CA LEU A 67 7.09 -6.79 1.40
C LEU A 67 7.09 -5.35 1.92
N CYS A 68 7.98 -5.01 2.85
CA CYS A 68 8.07 -3.68 3.40
C CYS A 68 8.50 -2.70 2.30
N ASN A 69 7.67 -1.69 2.01
CA ASN A 69 7.90 -0.63 1.02
C ASN A 69 8.01 -1.08 -0.45
N HIS A 70 7.68 -2.33 -0.80
CA HIS A 70 7.59 -2.74 -2.20
C HIS A 70 6.18 -2.46 -2.75
N THR A 71 5.98 -1.29 -3.37
CA THR A 71 4.75 -0.92 -4.08
C THR A 71 4.42 -1.90 -5.22
N GLU A 72 5.44 -2.37 -5.94
CA GLU A 72 5.37 -3.32 -7.07
C GLU A 72 4.77 -4.69 -6.69
N PHE A 73 5.09 -5.18 -5.48
CA PHE A 73 4.69 -6.53 -5.03
C PHE A 73 3.18 -6.61 -4.76
N TYR A 74 2.57 -5.51 -4.33
CA TYR A 74 1.15 -5.46 -3.99
C TYR A 74 0.25 -5.17 -5.20
N ALA A 75 0.74 -4.41 -6.19
CA ALA A 75 0.03 -4.21 -7.45
C ALA A 75 -0.22 -5.54 -8.19
N THR A 76 0.74 -6.46 -8.11
CA THR A 76 0.68 -7.76 -8.81
C THR A 76 -0.10 -8.84 -8.04
N THR A 77 -0.12 -8.78 -6.70
CA THR A 77 -0.72 -9.86 -5.86
C THR A 77 -2.16 -9.59 -5.44
N LEU A 78 -2.65 -8.35 -5.52
CA LEU A 78 -4.03 -7.99 -5.16
C LEU A 78 -4.96 -7.71 -6.36
N ASN A 79 -4.45 -7.74 -7.59
CA ASN A 79 -5.25 -7.75 -8.82
C ASN A 79 -5.12 -9.08 -9.58
N PRO A 80 -5.86 -10.15 -9.21
CA PRO A 80 -6.14 -11.27 -10.12
C PRO A 80 -7.29 -11.00 -11.10
N LEU A 81 -7.87 -9.80 -11.11
CA LEU A 81 -8.84 -9.33 -12.10
C LEU A 81 -8.15 -8.13 -12.74
N GLU A 82 -7.77 -8.06 -14.02
CA GLU A 82 -8.50 -8.47 -15.22
C GLU A 82 -7.49 -8.75 -16.36
N LYS A 83 -7.68 -9.85 -17.08
CA LYS A 83 -7.39 -9.91 -18.52
C LYS A 83 -8.66 -10.37 -19.19
N THR A 84 -9.63 -9.46 -19.28
CA THR A 84 -10.65 -9.56 -20.32
C THR A 84 -10.07 -8.86 -21.54
N ASP A 85 -9.84 -9.63 -22.60
CA ASP A 85 -9.45 -9.14 -23.92
C ASP A 85 -10.63 -8.38 -24.57
N ASP A 86 -11.07 -7.27 -23.96
CA ASP A 86 -12.09 -6.37 -24.53
C ASP A 86 -11.40 -5.13 -25.14
N PRO A 87 -11.49 -4.90 -26.45
CA PRO A 87 -10.66 -3.93 -27.18
C PRO A 87 -11.13 -2.47 -27.12
N GLU A 88 -11.92 -2.04 -26.13
CA GLU A 88 -12.62 -0.74 -26.18
C GLU A 88 -12.29 0.24 -25.03
N ILE A 89 -11.06 0.28 -24.53
CA ILE A 89 -10.55 1.49 -23.84
C ILE A 89 -9.12 1.78 -24.33
N GLN A 90 -9.03 2.56 -25.41
CA GLN A 90 -7.87 3.38 -25.76
C GLN A 90 -8.31 4.86 -25.72
N ALA A 91 -7.34 5.73 -25.42
CA ALA A 91 -7.40 7.19 -25.23
C ALA A 91 -7.49 7.57 -23.73
N VAL A 92 -6.49 8.18 -23.11
CA VAL A 92 -5.50 9.14 -23.60
C VAL A 92 -4.22 9.05 -22.77
N ASN A 93 -3.09 8.85 -23.43
CA ASN A 93 -1.79 9.36 -23.00
C ASN A 93 -1.02 9.71 -24.28
N ASP A 94 -0.16 10.72 -24.13
CA ASP A 94 0.86 11.22 -25.05
C ASP A 94 0.43 12.39 -25.94
N ASP A 95 0.79 13.61 -25.52
CA ASP A 95 1.61 14.56 -26.27
C ASP A 95 1.78 15.86 -25.44
N ASP A 96 2.98 16.11 -24.89
CA ASP A 96 3.82 17.25 -25.31
C ASP A 96 5.11 17.31 -24.46
N ALA A 97 6.21 17.58 -25.14
CA ALA A 97 7.58 17.30 -24.73
C ALA A 97 8.28 18.51 -24.10
N SER A 98 9.22 18.20 -23.22
CA SER A 98 10.52 18.87 -22.97
C SER A 98 10.69 20.38 -23.23
N GLU A 99 11.09 21.10 -22.17
CA GLU A 99 12.19 22.10 -22.10
C GLU A 99 12.34 22.44 -20.59
N GLY A 100 13.43 22.21 -19.85
CA GLY A 100 14.82 22.57 -20.06
C GLY A 100 15.21 23.71 -19.09
N ARG A 101 15.89 23.41 -17.95
CA ARG A 101 16.79 24.30 -17.15
C ARG A 101 17.25 23.57 -15.87
N GLU A 102 18.45 23.02 -15.85
CA GLU A 102 19.72 23.63 -15.42
C GLU A 102 19.86 23.65 -13.88
N ILE A 103 20.42 22.56 -13.34
CA ILE A 103 20.89 22.46 -11.98
C ILE A 103 22.38 22.75 -12.03
N THR A 104 22.81 23.91 -11.52
CA THR A 104 24.23 24.20 -11.30
C THR A 104 24.63 23.62 -9.95
N ASP A 105 25.53 22.64 -9.98
CA ASP A 105 26.29 22.17 -8.82
C ASP A 105 27.24 23.29 -8.32
N PRO A 106 27.44 23.41 -7.00
CA PRO A 106 28.73 23.81 -6.49
C PRO A 106 29.38 22.62 -5.78
N ASP A 107 30.32 21.98 -6.49
CA ASP A 107 31.45 21.27 -5.90
C ASP A 107 32.47 22.32 -5.46
N ASP A 108 32.73 22.41 -4.16
CA ASP A 108 33.97 22.97 -3.64
C ASP A 108 34.45 22.08 -2.49
N SER A 109 35.25 21.10 -2.89
CA SER A 109 36.23 20.36 -2.09
C SER A 109 37.23 21.36 -1.45
N VAL A 110 37.53 21.37 -0.15
CA VAL A 110 38.57 20.60 0.59
C VAL A 110 38.59 21.23 2.02
N ASP A 111 38.87 20.57 3.14
CA ASP A 111 40.12 19.89 3.50
C ASP A 111 39.92 19.04 4.77
N ALA A 112 40.74 18.00 4.88
CA ALA A 112 40.79 17.08 6.01
C ALA A 112 41.75 17.57 7.12
N GLN A 113 41.76 16.81 8.24
CA GLN A 113 42.73 16.81 9.36
C GLN A 113 42.44 17.83 10.49
N GLU A 114 42.49 17.49 11.77
CA GLU A 114 42.96 16.31 12.52
C GLU A 114 42.27 16.33 13.90
N ASN A 115 41.91 15.17 14.44
CA ASN A 115 41.75 14.97 15.88
C ASN A 115 43.18 14.69 16.40
N PRO A 116 43.64 15.25 17.53
CA PRO A 116 43.36 14.53 18.78
C PRO A 116 43.36 15.35 20.09
N ASP A 117 42.89 14.66 21.13
CA ASP A 117 43.30 14.69 22.54
C ASP A 117 42.83 15.76 23.55
N GLU A 118 42.26 15.20 24.63
CA GLU A 118 42.48 15.47 26.06
C GLU A 118 42.70 16.93 26.50
N LYS A 119 41.77 17.49 27.28
CA LYS A 119 41.75 17.36 28.76
C LYS A 119 40.55 18.04 29.40
#